data_AF-A0A6J0KEC2-F1
#
_entry.id   AF-A0A6J0KEC2-F1
#
_cell.length_a   1.000
_cell.length_b   1.000
_cell.length_c   1.000
_cell.angle_alpha   90.00
_cell.angle_beta   90.00
_cell.angle_gamma   90.00
#
_symmetry.space_group_name_H-M   'P 1'
#
loop_
_entity.id
_entity.type
_entity.pdbx_description
1 polymer ?
#
loop_
_entity_poly.entity_id
_entity_poly.type
_entity_poly.pdbx_seq_one_letter_code
_entity_poly.pdbx_strand_id
1 'polypeptide(L)'
;MSIYTHTDCLNQQQQKMAHYVLYCQMLLVFSVISPLATSFTVIPSDTVAPSALIDGPQTGFTMTNDGARTEPDEQDAVYDIMRATGNDWAAAIPDVCRGRWHGIECMPDQDNVYHVVSLSFGALSDDTAFPTCDPKRSYVSESVTRLKHLKALFFYRCLGRAPQRIPSFLGRLGSSLQTLVLRENGLFGSIPDELGNLTNLKVLDLHKNNLNGSIPLSFNRLSGLRSLDLSVNHLTGTIPGLILPELNVLDMNHNLLTGPIPSTLSTSGSLIKIDLSHNRVTGPIPDSINRLNQLVLLDFSYNRLSGPFPSSLQGLNSLQALVLKGNTKFSAAIPESTFKGLKNLMILVLSNMNIYGPIPGSLTRLSSLRVLHLEGNNLTGSIPMEFRGVKDLSELRLNDNRLTGPVPFERDTVWRMRRKLRLYNNDGLCVNSESNLDDVFGSTSGSSVRLCEGETKRPGPSGTVQHLSGADSGNVTADGGVTYVSRGSKSLGCFGLYGFLILFNFAYMLLSC
;
A
#
# COMPACT_ATOMS: atom_id res chain seq x y z
N MET A 1 -14.28 -40.29 -48.43
CA MET A 1 -14.16 -38.82 -48.37
C MET A 1 -15.00 -38.36 -47.19
N SER A 2 -14.39 -38.33 -46.01
CA SER A 2 -15.11 -38.04 -44.77
C SER A 2 -15.33 -36.54 -44.65
N ILE A 3 -16.60 -36.16 -44.78
CA ILE A 3 -17.12 -34.82 -44.54
C ILE A 3 -17.08 -34.62 -43.02
N TYR A 4 -16.10 -33.85 -42.55
CA TYR A 4 -16.08 -33.34 -41.18
C TYR A 4 -17.26 -32.39 -41.01
N THR A 5 -18.20 -32.77 -40.15
CA THR A 5 -19.40 -32.00 -39.83
C THR A 5 -19.03 -30.77 -38.99
N HIS A 6 -19.64 -29.65 -39.34
CA HIS A 6 -19.57 -28.30 -38.77
C HIS A 6 -19.63 -28.21 -37.22
N THR A 7 -20.05 -29.29 -36.57
CA THR A 7 -20.20 -29.45 -35.12
C THR A 7 -18.87 -29.56 -34.37
N ASP A 8 -17.81 -30.11 -34.98
CA ASP A 8 -16.51 -30.27 -34.31
C ASP A 8 -15.75 -28.95 -34.17
N CYS A 9 -15.94 -28.01 -35.12
CA CYS A 9 -15.32 -26.70 -35.07
C CYS A 9 -15.98 -25.80 -34.00
N LEU A 10 -17.30 -25.92 -33.81
CA LEU A 10 -18.07 -25.22 -32.77
C LEU A 10 -17.70 -25.71 -31.37
N ASN A 11 -17.52 -27.02 -31.18
CA ASN A 11 -17.09 -27.59 -29.90
C ASN A 11 -15.63 -27.20 -29.54
N GLN A 12 -14.70 -27.20 -30.51
CA GLN A 12 -13.33 -26.74 -30.26
C GLN A 12 -13.25 -25.23 -29.95
N GLN A 13 -14.12 -24.41 -30.55
CA GLN A 13 -14.20 -22.97 -30.26
C GLN A 13 -14.88 -22.69 -28.91
N GLN A 14 -15.91 -23.45 -28.51
CA GLN A 14 -16.50 -23.34 -27.17
C GLN A 14 -15.51 -23.74 -26.07
N GLN A 15 -14.69 -24.77 -26.29
CA GLN A 15 -13.68 -25.20 -25.32
C GLN A 15 -12.54 -24.19 -25.19
N LYS A 16 -12.13 -23.54 -26.29
CA LYS A 16 -11.16 -22.41 -26.26
C LYS A 16 -11.75 -21.14 -25.64
N MET A 17 -13.02 -20.84 -25.87
CA MET A 17 -13.74 -19.72 -25.23
C MET A 17 -13.90 -19.94 -23.72
N ALA A 18 -14.19 -21.17 -23.27
CA ALA A 18 -14.26 -21.50 -21.84
C ALA A 18 -12.89 -21.35 -21.16
N HIS A 19 -11.80 -21.79 -21.81
CA HIS A 19 -10.44 -21.58 -21.32
C HIS A 19 -10.04 -20.10 -21.32
N TYR A 20 -10.44 -19.32 -22.32
CA TYR A 20 -10.14 -17.89 -22.40
C TYR A 20 -10.92 -17.08 -21.37
N VAL A 21 -12.19 -17.43 -21.11
CA VAL A 21 -13.00 -16.80 -20.06
C VAL A 21 -12.48 -17.16 -18.67
N LEU A 22 -12.06 -18.41 -18.42
CA LEU A 22 -11.43 -18.82 -17.17
C LEU A 22 -10.06 -18.12 -16.97
N TYR A 23 -9.29 -17.94 -18.04
CA TYR A 23 -8.01 -17.22 -18.02
C TYR A 23 -8.20 -15.70 -17.80
N CYS A 24 -9.23 -15.11 -18.41
CA CYS A 24 -9.61 -13.71 -18.17
C CYS A 24 -10.18 -13.48 -16.76
N GLN A 25 -10.90 -14.45 -16.19
CA GLN A 25 -11.35 -14.40 -14.80
C GLN A 25 -10.18 -14.55 -13.81
N MET A 26 -9.22 -15.43 -14.08
CA MET A 26 -7.97 -15.54 -13.31
C MET A 26 -7.10 -14.28 -13.40
N LEU A 27 -7.01 -13.65 -14.58
CA LEU A 27 -6.31 -12.37 -14.76
C LEU A 27 -7.03 -11.19 -14.09
N LEU A 28 -8.36 -11.18 -14.06
CA LEU A 28 -9.14 -10.20 -13.32
C LEU A 28 -8.93 -10.35 -11.80
N VAL A 29 -8.86 -11.57 -11.29
CA VAL A 29 -8.51 -11.86 -9.89
C VAL A 29 -7.07 -11.42 -9.58
N PHE A 30 -6.10 -11.62 -10.47
CA PHE A 30 -4.73 -11.12 -10.31
C PHE A 30 -4.61 -9.58 -10.38
N SER A 31 -5.46 -8.92 -11.18
CA SER A 31 -5.47 -7.46 -11.33
C SER A 31 -6.16 -6.71 -10.18
N VAL A 32 -7.04 -7.40 -9.43
CA VAL A 32 -7.73 -6.83 -8.26
C VAL A 32 -7.00 -7.19 -6.95
N ILE A 33 -6.11 -8.19 -6.94
CA ILE A 33 -5.35 -8.61 -5.74
C ILE A 33 -3.93 -7.99 -5.66
N SER A 34 -3.43 -7.32 -6.71
CA SER A 34 -2.10 -6.67 -6.68
C SER A 34 -2.10 -5.25 -6.08
N PRO A 35 -2.73 -5.03 -4.91
CA PRO A 35 -2.04 -4.30 -3.84
C PRO A 35 -2.13 -4.98 -2.46
N LEU A 36 -2.51 -6.27 -2.38
CA LEU A 36 -2.61 -7.01 -1.10
C LEU A 36 -1.33 -7.76 -0.70
N ALA A 37 -0.23 -7.59 -1.42
CA ALA A 37 1.07 -8.06 -0.96
C ALA A 37 1.64 -7.07 0.07
N THR A 38 1.21 -7.19 1.33
CA THR A 38 1.96 -6.63 2.45
C THR A 38 3.27 -7.39 2.52
N SER A 39 4.37 -6.76 2.12
CA SER A 39 5.70 -7.25 2.45
C SER A 39 5.81 -7.25 3.99
N PHE A 40 5.82 -8.43 4.59
CA PHE A 40 6.17 -8.60 5.99
C PHE A 40 7.70 -8.76 6.07
N THR A 41 8.34 -7.99 6.93
CA THR A 41 9.74 -8.21 7.27
C THR A 41 9.77 -9.21 8.41
N VAL A 42 10.17 -10.44 8.12
CA VAL A 42 10.65 -11.35 9.16
C VAL A 42 11.99 -10.80 9.63
N ILE A 43 12.08 -10.37 10.88
CA ILE A 43 13.37 -10.17 11.53
C ILE A 43 13.76 -11.55 12.05
N PRO A 44 14.77 -12.24 11.48
CA PRO A 44 15.23 -13.49 12.06
C PRO A 44 15.79 -13.19 13.45
N SER A 45 15.36 -13.97 14.43
CA SER A 45 16.02 -14.02 15.73
C SER A 45 17.41 -14.63 15.53
N ASP A 46 18.45 -13.88 15.88
CA ASP A 46 19.80 -14.41 16.05
C ASP A 46 19.82 -15.36 17.26
N THR A 47 19.34 -16.58 17.06
CA THR A 47 19.56 -17.70 17.97
C THR A 47 20.06 -18.87 17.13
N VAL A 48 21.39 -19.00 17.07
CA VAL A 48 22.08 -20.16 16.52
C VAL A 48 21.82 -21.36 17.43
N ALA A 49 20.87 -22.21 17.06
CA ALA A 49 20.83 -23.63 17.44
C ALA A 49 19.90 -24.39 16.47
N PRO A 50 20.22 -25.63 16.05
CA PRO A 50 19.44 -26.34 15.05
C PRO A 50 18.13 -26.87 15.65
N SER A 51 17.01 -26.37 15.15
CA SER A 51 15.67 -26.89 15.44
C SER A 51 15.50 -28.26 14.80
N ALA A 52 15.51 -29.32 15.61
CA ALA A 52 15.05 -30.63 15.17
C ALA A 52 13.52 -30.57 14.99
N LEU A 53 13.10 -30.68 13.73
CA LEU A 53 11.73 -30.65 13.23
C LEU A 53 10.92 -31.86 13.70
N ILE A 54 9.70 -31.64 14.18
CA ILE A 54 8.67 -32.67 14.24
C ILE A 54 7.28 -32.03 14.00
N ASP A 55 6.58 -32.52 12.98
CA ASP A 55 5.17 -32.24 12.70
C ASP A 55 4.25 -33.16 13.53
N GLY A 56 3.25 -32.56 14.21
CA GLY A 56 2.16 -33.27 14.88
C GLY A 56 2.49 -33.88 16.26
N PRO A 57 1.47 -34.27 17.05
CA PRO A 57 1.66 -34.80 18.39
C PRO A 57 2.36 -36.16 18.33
N GLN A 58 3.64 -36.17 18.68
CA GLN A 58 4.37 -37.41 18.92
C GLN A 58 3.89 -38.02 20.23
N THR A 59 3.34 -39.22 20.15
CA THR A 59 3.24 -40.15 21.30
C THR A 59 4.60 -40.82 21.61
N GLY A 60 5.69 -40.34 20.99
CA GLY A 60 7.05 -40.80 21.20
C GLY A 60 7.86 -39.79 21.99
N PHE A 61 8.14 -40.11 23.25
CA PHE A 61 9.02 -39.37 24.15
C PHE A 61 10.42 -39.19 23.54
N THR A 62 10.75 -38.01 23.00
CA THR A 62 12.15 -37.60 22.87
C THR A 62 12.62 -37.14 24.24
N MET A 63 13.00 -38.10 25.08
CA MET A 63 13.72 -37.81 26.31
C MET A 63 15.12 -37.33 25.97
N THR A 64 15.34 -36.03 25.97
CA THR A 64 16.64 -35.56 26.45
C THR A 64 16.80 -36.11 27.88
N ASN A 65 17.94 -36.75 28.12
CA ASN A 65 18.25 -37.52 29.32
C ASN A 65 18.82 -36.61 30.44
N ASP A 66 18.50 -35.33 30.38
CA ASP A 66 18.97 -34.25 31.24
C ASP A 66 18.24 -34.21 32.59
N GLY A 67 17.12 -34.94 32.75
CA GLY A 67 16.38 -34.99 34.02
C GLY A 67 15.62 -33.71 34.36
N ALA A 68 15.75 -32.68 33.53
CA ALA A 68 15.07 -31.40 33.65
C ALA A 68 13.56 -31.56 33.59
N ARG A 69 12.83 -30.73 34.35
CA ARG A 69 11.37 -30.71 34.37
C ARG A 69 10.84 -29.29 34.26
N THR A 70 9.64 -29.15 33.72
CA THR A 70 8.93 -27.87 33.71
C THR A 70 8.60 -27.40 35.12
N GLU A 71 8.78 -26.11 35.40
CA GLU A 71 8.32 -25.48 36.64
C GLU A 71 6.80 -25.73 36.85
N PRO A 72 6.37 -26.34 37.98
CA PRO A 72 4.98 -26.77 38.14
C PRO A 72 3.91 -25.68 37.99
N ASP A 73 4.16 -24.46 38.49
CA ASP A 73 3.18 -23.37 38.34
C ASP A 73 3.04 -22.92 36.88
N GLU A 74 4.14 -22.92 36.11
CA GLU A 74 4.11 -22.61 34.69
C GLU A 74 3.41 -23.71 33.88
N GLN A 75 3.62 -24.99 34.24
CA GLN A 75 2.90 -26.12 33.64
C GLN A 75 1.38 -25.96 33.79
N ASP A 76 0.91 -25.70 35.01
CA ASP A 76 -0.51 -25.51 35.29
C ASP A 76 -1.07 -24.26 34.59
N ALA A 77 -0.28 -23.18 34.51
CA ALA A 77 -0.66 -21.99 33.75
C ALA A 77 -0.82 -22.29 32.25
N VAL A 78 0.08 -23.09 31.67
CA VAL A 78 -0.04 -23.56 30.28
C VAL A 78 -1.32 -24.36 30.09
N TYR A 79 -1.67 -25.27 31.00
CA TYR A 79 -2.92 -26.01 30.90
C TYR A 79 -4.14 -25.09 30.87
N ASP A 80 -4.18 -24.08 31.74
CA ASP A 80 -5.28 -23.12 31.78
C ASP A 80 -5.38 -22.28 30.49
N ILE A 81 -4.24 -21.86 29.95
CA ILE A 81 -4.18 -21.09 28.69
C ILE A 81 -4.66 -21.96 27.52
N MET A 82 -4.19 -23.21 27.44
CA MET A 82 -4.59 -24.15 26.41
C MET A 82 -6.09 -24.49 26.50
N ARG A 83 -6.63 -24.68 27.70
CA ARG A 83 -8.07 -24.83 27.94
C ARG A 83 -8.86 -23.60 27.50
N ALA A 84 -8.38 -22.40 27.84
CA ALA A 84 -9.01 -21.14 27.46
C ALA A 84 -9.02 -20.90 25.94
N THR A 85 -8.08 -21.49 25.19
CA THR A 85 -8.07 -21.44 23.72
C THR A 85 -8.86 -22.58 23.07
N GLY A 86 -9.37 -23.53 23.84
CA GLY A 86 -10.12 -24.70 23.37
C GLY A 86 -9.27 -25.93 23.06
N ASN A 87 -7.99 -25.91 23.47
CA ASN A 87 -7.00 -26.96 23.26
C ASN A 87 -6.82 -27.81 24.53
N ASP A 88 -7.91 -28.42 25.00
CA ASP A 88 -7.94 -29.21 26.25
C ASP A 88 -6.96 -30.40 26.25
N TRP A 89 -6.55 -30.88 25.07
CA TRP A 89 -5.60 -31.98 24.89
C TRP A 89 -4.24 -31.73 25.55
N ALA A 90 -3.82 -30.47 25.69
CA ALA A 90 -2.52 -30.16 26.30
C ALA A 90 -2.45 -30.54 27.78
N ALA A 91 -3.58 -30.62 28.48
CA ALA A 91 -3.65 -31.02 29.89
C ALA A 91 -3.28 -32.50 30.12
N ALA A 92 -3.26 -33.32 29.05
CA ALA A 92 -2.83 -34.71 29.13
C ALA A 92 -1.31 -34.90 28.98
N ILE A 93 -0.55 -33.83 28.68
CA ILE A 93 0.89 -33.90 28.47
C ILE A 93 1.60 -33.85 29.82
N PRO A 94 2.34 -34.90 30.25
CA PRO A 94 2.92 -34.94 31.59
C PRO A 94 3.91 -33.83 31.92
N ASP A 95 4.62 -33.32 30.91
CA ASP A 95 5.57 -32.22 31.01
C ASP A 95 5.56 -31.46 29.67
N VAL A 96 5.05 -30.23 29.63
CA VAL A 96 4.82 -29.51 28.36
C VAL A 96 6.11 -29.07 27.69
N CYS A 97 7.17 -28.82 28.45
CA CYS A 97 8.47 -28.45 27.88
C CYS A 97 9.28 -29.65 27.40
N ARG A 98 8.91 -30.88 27.77
CA ARG A 98 9.47 -32.11 27.18
C ARG A 98 8.58 -32.67 26.06
N GLY A 99 7.26 -32.58 26.21
CA GLY A 99 6.27 -32.94 25.20
C GLY A 99 5.84 -31.74 24.35
N ARG A 100 6.81 -30.98 23.83
CA ARG A 100 6.55 -29.72 23.11
C ARG A 100 5.70 -29.95 21.86
N TRP A 101 4.88 -28.96 21.54
CA TRP A 101 4.22 -28.84 20.25
C TRP A 101 4.72 -27.59 19.50
N HIS A 102 4.44 -27.50 18.21
CA HIS A 102 4.74 -26.30 17.44
C HIS A 102 3.93 -25.11 17.98
N GLY A 103 4.59 -24.14 18.59
CA GLY A 103 3.95 -22.99 19.24
C GLY A 103 4.22 -22.86 20.74
N ILE A 104 4.93 -23.80 21.37
CA ILE A 104 5.51 -23.61 22.70
C ILE A 104 7.04 -23.75 22.65
N GLU A 105 7.74 -22.80 23.26
CA GLU A 105 9.18 -22.88 23.45
C GLU A 105 9.54 -22.77 24.93
N CYS A 106 10.49 -23.59 25.35
CA CYS A 106 11.01 -23.59 26.71
C CYS A 106 12.54 -23.56 26.73
N MET A 107 13.08 -22.91 27.75
CA MET A 107 14.52 -22.85 28.02
C MET A 107 14.78 -23.31 29.46
N PRO A 108 15.80 -24.16 29.70
CA PRO A 108 16.19 -24.53 31.05
C PRO A 108 16.97 -23.38 31.70
N ASP A 109 16.82 -23.22 33.01
CA ASP A 109 17.67 -22.37 33.82
C ASP A 109 18.96 -23.07 34.27
N GLN A 110 19.69 -22.45 35.20
CA GLN A 110 20.95 -22.99 35.73
C GLN A 110 20.72 -24.22 36.64
N ASP A 111 19.53 -24.35 37.21
CA ASP A 111 19.12 -25.44 38.10
C ASP A 111 18.40 -26.56 37.35
N ASN A 112 18.45 -26.51 36.01
CA ASN A 112 17.89 -27.51 35.10
C ASN A 112 16.36 -27.60 35.21
N VAL A 113 15.70 -26.46 35.47
CA VAL A 113 14.24 -26.29 35.45
C VAL A 113 13.83 -25.60 34.16
N TYR A 114 12.89 -26.18 33.43
CA TYR A 114 12.35 -25.58 32.21
C TYR A 114 11.34 -24.48 32.52
N HIS A 115 11.51 -23.35 31.84
CA HIS A 115 10.56 -22.24 31.83
C HIS A 115 10.03 -21.96 30.43
N VAL A 116 8.76 -21.57 30.34
CA VAL A 116 8.08 -21.23 29.10
C VAL A 116 8.50 -19.83 28.66
N VAL A 117 9.11 -19.74 27.47
CA VAL A 117 9.64 -18.48 26.93
C VAL A 117 8.86 -17.97 25.71
N SER A 118 8.12 -18.82 25.02
CA SER A 118 7.29 -18.43 23.87
C SER A 118 5.99 -19.23 23.83
N LEU A 119 4.87 -18.56 23.57
CA LEU A 119 3.58 -19.17 23.28
C LEU A 119 2.96 -18.54 22.04
N SER A 120 2.53 -19.39 21.10
CA SER A 120 1.96 -18.98 19.83
C SER A 120 0.70 -19.74 19.50
N PHE A 121 -0.29 -19.02 18.98
CA PHE A 121 -1.62 -19.53 18.63
C PHE A 121 -2.07 -19.04 17.25
N GLY A 122 -2.78 -19.91 16.55
CA GLY A 122 -3.37 -19.62 15.24
C GLY A 122 -2.55 -20.09 14.03
N ALA A 123 -3.21 -20.15 12.87
CA ALA A 123 -2.61 -20.65 11.64
C ALA A 123 -1.94 -19.50 10.87
N LEU A 124 -0.62 -19.36 11.00
CA LEU A 124 0.16 -18.32 10.32
C LEU A 124 0.26 -18.61 8.80
N SER A 125 0.34 -19.89 8.42
CA SER A 125 0.30 -20.40 7.05
C SER A 125 -0.12 -21.88 7.03
N ASP A 126 -0.37 -22.45 5.84
CA ASP A 126 -0.71 -23.87 5.69
C ASP A 126 0.45 -24.80 6.08
N ASP A 127 1.70 -24.32 6.05
CA ASP A 127 2.92 -25.12 6.29
C ASP A 127 3.40 -25.07 7.76
N THR A 128 2.91 -24.13 8.57
CA THR A 128 3.23 -24.03 10.00
C THR A 128 1.99 -23.58 10.77
N ALA A 129 1.28 -24.55 11.33
CA ALA A 129 0.08 -24.31 12.12
C ALA A 129 0.41 -24.41 13.62
N PHE A 130 0.32 -23.28 14.33
CA PHE A 130 0.22 -23.30 15.79
C PHE A 130 -1.16 -23.81 16.21
N PRO A 131 -1.39 -24.16 17.50
CA PRO A 131 -2.71 -24.56 17.98
C PRO A 131 -3.76 -23.52 17.57
N THR A 132 -4.74 -23.99 16.79
CA THR A 132 -5.91 -23.18 16.44
C THR A 132 -6.79 -22.98 17.66
N CYS A 133 -7.67 -22.00 17.59
CA CYS A 133 -8.50 -21.63 18.73
C CYS A 133 -9.97 -21.89 18.43
N ASP A 134 -10.71 -22.30 19.45
CA ASP A 134 -12.15 -22.54 19.32
C ASP A 134 -12.87 -21.21 19.03
N PRO A 135 -13.47 -21.04 17.85
CA PRO A 135 -14.04 -19.76 17.43
C PRO A 135 -15.25 -19.31 18.27
N LYS A 136 -15.82 -20.20 19.10
CA LYS A 136 -16.98 -19.89 19.94
C LYS A 136 -16.61 -19.49 21.36
N ARG A 137 -15.54 -20.06 21.93
CA ARG A 137 -15.21 -19.89 23.36
C ARG A 137 -13.80 -19.40 23.66
N SER A 138 -12.92 -19.31 22.67
CA SER A 138 -11.52 -18.98 22.94
C SER A 138 -11.35 -17.55 23.49
N TYR A 139 -10.54 -17.38 24.54
CA TYR A 139 -10.16 -16.09 25.09
C TYR A 139 -8.72 -16.07 25.58
N VAL A 140 -8.16 -14.87 25.77
CA VAL A 140 -6.84 -14.71 26.40
C VAL A 140 -6.99 -14.89 27.91
N SER A 141 -6.42 -15.97 28.46
CA SER A 141 -6.48 -16.27 29.90
C SER A 141 -5.57 -15.36 30.73
N GLU A 142 -6.02 -14.98 31.93
CA GLU A 142 -5.18 -14.27 32.91
C GLU A 142 -4.04 -15.16 33.45
N SER A 143 -4.15 -16.48 33.32
CA SER A 143 -3.10 -17.43 33.70
C SER A 143 -1.77 -17.17 32.95
N VAL A 144 -1.77 -16.46 31.82
CA VAL A 144 -0.54 -15.99 31.16
C VAL A 144 0.36 -15.21 32.13
N THR A 145 -0.21 -14.49 33.09
CA THR A 145 0.54 -13.72 34.10
C THR A 145 1.38 -14.57 35.07
N ARG A 146 1.15 -15.89 35.11
CA ARG A 146 1.96 -16.85 35.88
C ARG A 146 3.25 -17.23 35.16
N LEU A 147 3.33 -17.07 33.83
CA LEU A 147 4.51 -17.36 33.03
C LEU A 147 5.55 -16.23 33.15
N LYS A 148 6.36 -16.27 34.21
CA LYS A 148 7.29 -15.18 34.56
C LYS A 148 8.40 -14.97 33.53
N HIS A 149 8.75 -16.00 32.77
CA HIS A 149 9.83 -16.00 31.80
C HIS A 149 9.37 -15.80 30.36
N LEU A 150 8.09 -15.53 30.14
CA LEU A 150 7.51 -15.39 28.81
C LEU A 150 8.13 -14.19 28.06
N LYS A 151 8.88 -14.48 27.01
CA LYS A 151 9.53 -13.48 26.14
C LYS A 151 8.66 -13.13 24.94
N ALA A 152 7.85 -14.07 24.45
CA ALA A 152 7.02 -13.84 23.29
C ALA A 152 5.61 -14.45 23.42
N LEU A 153 4.60 -13.68 23.02
CA LEU A 153 3.20 -14.10 23.01
C LEU A 153 2.57 -13.74 21.67
N PHE A 154 2.10 -14.76 20.94
CA PHE A 154 1.52 -14.60 19.61
C PHE A 154 0.10 -15.16 19.55
N PHE A 155 -0.81 -14.35 19.03
CA PHE A 155 -2.16 -14.73 18.62
C PHE A 155 -2.40 -14.20 17.22
N TYR A 156 -2.60 -15.09 16.25
CA TYR A 156 -2.92 -14.74 14.87
C TYR A 156 -4.25 -15.37 14.44
N ARG A 157 -5.28 -14.57 14.15
CA ARG A 157 -6.61 -15.08 13.74
C ARG A 157 -7.15 -16.19 14.67
N CYS A 158 -6.85 -16.08 15.96
CA CYS A 158 -7.16 -17.12 16.93
C CYS A 158 -8.42 -16.75 17.75
N LEU A 159 -8.53 -15.51 18.22
CA LEU A 159 -9.58 -15.18 19.17
C LEU A 159 -10.98 -15.25 18.52
N GLY A 160 -11.93 -15.80 19.29
CA GLY A 160 -13.25 -16.19 18.82
C GLY A 160 -14.16 -15.02 18.44
N ARG A 161 -15.36 -15.33 17.92
CA ARG A 161 -16.31 -14.34 17.36
C ARG A 161 -16.93 -13.39 18.38
N ALA A 162 -16.86 -13.70 19.68
CA ALA A 162 -17.34 -12.78 20.70
C ALA A 162 -16.41 -11.56 20.77
N PRO A 163 -16.95 -10.32 20.85
CA PRO A 163 -16.12 -9.14 21.00
C PRO A 163 -15.24 -9.29 22.24
N GLN A 164 -13.91 -9.21 22.07
CA GLN A 164 -12.95 -9.21 23.16
C GLN A 164 -12.09 -7.96 23.12
N ARG A 165 -11.81 -7.37 24.30
CA ARG A 165 -10.86 -6.27 24.41
C ARG A 165 -9.47 -6.82 24.65
N ILE A 166 -8.44 -6.02 24.37
CA ILE A 166 -7.09 -6.36 24.86
C ILE A 166 -7.13 -6.36 26.40
N PRO A 167 -6.76 -7.46 27.08
CA PRO A 167 -6.81 -7.50 28.53
C PRO A 167 -5.69 -6.66 29.15
N SER A 168 -6.02 -5.80 30.12
CA SER A 168 -5.04 -4.95 30.80
C SER A 168 -4.02 -5.74 31.64
N PHE A 169 -4.38 -6.95 32.09
CA PHE A 169 -3.46 -7.80 32.85
C PHE A 169 -2.19 -8.19 32.07
N LEU A 170 -2.19 -8.06 30.73
CA LEU A 170 -0.99 -8.27 29.92
C LEU A 170 0.15 -7.35 30.36
N GLY A 171 -0.14 -6.15 30.87
CA GLY A 171 0.86 -5.25 31.44
C GLY A 171 1.64 -5.81 32.64
N ARG A 172 1.17 -6.90 33.27
CA ARG A 172 1.89 -7.58 34.36
C ARG A 172 3.07 -8.43 33.88
N LEU A 173 3.21 -8.63 32.57
CA LEU A 173 4.31 -9.40 31.94
C LEU A 173 5.57 -8.57 31.67
N GLY A 174 5.63 -7.33 32.16
CA GLY A 174 6.66 -6.38 31.77
C GLY A 174 8.10 -6.75 32.13
N SER A 175 8.30 -7.67 33.08
CA SER A 175 9.63 -8.15 33.48
C SER A 175 10.35 -8.95 32.38
N SER A 176 9.62 -9.58 31.47
CA SER A 176 10.19 -10.55 30.52
C SER A 176 9.72 -10.38 29.08
N LEU A 177 8.50 -9.87 28.86
CA LEU A 177 7.90 -9.86 27.53
C LEU A 177 8.64 -8.89 26.57
N GLN A 178 9.12 -9.44 25.47
CA GLN A 178 9.83 -8.74 24.40
C GLN A 178 9.02 -8.64 23.12
N THR A 179 8.12 -9.59 22.87
CA THR A 179 7.27 -9.60 21.67
C THR A 179 5.82 -9.88 22.05
N LEU A 180 4.93 -8.98 21.66
CA LEU A 180 3.49 -9.14 21.79
C LEU A 180 2.84 -8.96 20.43
N VAL A 181 2.24 -10.02 19.91
CA VAL A 181 1.52 -10.01 18.63
C VAL A 181 0.09 -10.48 18.86
N LEU A 182 -0.87 -9.59 18.63
CA LEU A 182 -2.30 -9.84 18.70
C LEU A 182 -2.95 -9.51 17.36
N ARG A 183 -2.41 -10.06 16.27
CA ARG A 183 -2.75 -9.72 14.89
C ARG A 183 -4.04 -10.40 14.42
N GLU A 184 -4.92 -9.64 13.76
CA GLU A 184 -6.14 -10.16 13.11
C GLU A 184 -7.09 -10.94 14.04
N ASN A 185 -7.27 -10.50 15.29
CA ASN A 185 -8.09 -11.20 16.29
C ASN A 185 -9.47 -10.57 16.52
N GLY A 186 -9.85 -9.54 15.76
CA GLY A 186 -11.15 -8.85 15.93
C GLY A 186 -11.29 -8.14 17.28
N LEU A 187 -10.17 -7.78 17.92
CA LEU A 187 -10.17 -7.13 19.23
C LEU A 187 -10.80 -5.73 19.14
N PHE A 188 -11.62 -5.33 20.12
CA PHE A 188 -12.31 -4.04 20.13
C PHE A 188 -11.99 -3.21 21.38
N GLY A 189 -12.43 -1.96 21.39
CA GLY A 189 -12.20 -1.03 22.50
C GLY A 189 -10.83 -0.35 22.43
N SER A 190 -10.47 0.38 23.48
CA SER A 190 -9.21 1.11 23.55
C SER A 190 -8.03 0.20 23.84
N ILE A 191 -6.86 0.61 23.36
CA ILE A 191 -5.59 0.03 23.80
C ILE A 191 -5.43 0.34 25.30
N PRO A 192 -5.24 -0.66 26.18
CA PRO A 192 -5.05 -0.44 27.62
C PRO A 192 -3.76 0.32 27.92
N ASP A 193 -3.83 1.30 28.82
CA ASP A 193 -2.65 2.09 29.23
C ASP A 193 -1.58 1.21 29.91
N GLU A 194 -2.01 0.11 30.54
CA GLU A 194 -1.14 -0.86 31.22
C GLU A 194 -0.17 -1.58 30.28
N LEU A 195 -0.43 -1.61 28.97
CA LEU A 195 0.55 -2.12 28.00
C LEU A 195 1.85 -1.31 28.00
N GLY A 196 1.81 -0.04 28.42
CA GLY A 196 3.02 0.76 28.62
C GLY A 196 3.91 0.27 29.77
N ASN A 197 3.46 -0.73 30.55
CA ASN A 197 4.27 -1.38 31.58
C ASN A 197 5.17 -2.51 31.02
N LEU A 198 5.03 -2.84 29.72
CA LEU A 198 5.85 -3.82 29.02
C LEU A 198 7.22 -3.23 28.64
N THR A 199 8.01 -2.76 29.60
CA THR A 199 9.20 -1.93 29.34
C THR A 199 10.32 -2.62 28.56
N ASN A 200 10.33 -3.95 28.49
CA ASN A 200 11.28 -4.75 27.70
C ASN A 200 10.81 -5.05 26.28
N LEU A 201 9.64 -4.54 25.88
CA LEU A 201 9.02 -4.84 24.60
C LEU A 201 9.84 -4.27 23.44
N LYS A 202 10.14 -5.12 22.46
CA LYS A 202 10.82 -4.83 21.20
C LYS A 202 9.85 -4.83 20.03
N VAL A 203 8.81 -5.65 20.08
CA VAL A 203 7.81 -5.77 19.01
C VAL A 203 6.41 -5.72 19.62
N LEU A 204 5.61 -4.77 19.13
CA LEU A 204 4.17 -4.68 19.40
C LEU A 204 3.41 -4.68 18.08
N ASP A 205 2.64 -5.73 17.83
CA ASP A 205 1.79 -5.85 16.65
C ASP A 205 0.32 -6.05 17.07
N LEU A 206 -0.51 -5.04 16.79
CA LEU A 206 -1.95 -5.02 17.00
C LEU A 206 -2.71 -4.85 15.67
N HIS A 207 -2.07 -5.19 14.55
CA HIS A 207 -2.59 -5.01 13.20
C HIS A 207 -3.96 -5.66 12.99
N LYS A 208 -4.83 -4.95 12.25
CA LYS A 208 -6.10 -5.46 11.71
C LYS A 208 -7.01 -6.02 12.81
N ASN A 209 -7.26 -5.18 13.79
CA ASN A 209 -8.29 -5.36 14.80
C ASN A 209 -9.37 -4.26 14.63
N ASN A 210 -10.26 -4.14 15.61
CA ASN A 210 -11.32 -3.12 15.68
C ASN A 210 -11.05 -2.13 16.83
N LEU A 211 -9.76 -1.85 17.12
CA LEU A 211 -9.35 -1.00 18.23
C LEU A 211 -9.75 0.46 17.99
N ASN A 212 -10.21 1.15 19.03
CA ASN A 212 -10.64 2.54 18.97
C ASN A 212 -9.96 3.38 20.07
N GLY A 213 -10.40 4.63 20.25
CA GLY A 213 -9.78 5.55 21.22
C GLY A 213 -8.41 6.06 20.75
N SER A 214 -7.64 6.64 21.66
CA SER A 214 -6.31 7.20 21.39
C SER A 214 -5.19 6.17 21.60
N ILE A 215 -4.04 6.41 20.97
CA ILE A 215 -2.81 5.68 21.26
C ILE A 215 -2.31 6.12 22.66
N PRO A 216 -2.07 5.19 23.61
CA PRO A 216 -1.62 5.52 24.96
C PRO A 216 -0.31 6.29 25.02
N LEU A 217 -0.26 7.37 25.80
CA LEU A 217 0.99 8.09 26.09
C LEU A 217 1.98 7.24 26.89
N SER A 218 1.49 6.21 27.60
CA SER A 218 2.32 5.26 28.34
C SER A 218 3.29 4.49 27.43
N PHE A 219 3.05 4.44 26.11
CA PHE A 219 3.99 3.84 25.14
C PHE A 219 5.36 4.54 25.11
N ASN A 220 5.46 5.77 25.63
CA ASN A 220 6.75 6.44 25.79
C ASN A 220 7.70 5.72 26.78
N ARG A 221 7.20 4.77 27.57
CA ARG A 221 8.00 3.92 28.46
C ARG A 221 8.67 2.74 27.75
N LEU A 222 8.28 2.43 26.52
CA LEU A 222 8.77 1.30 25.73
C LEU A 222 10.10 1.64 25.04
N SER A 223 11.12 2.06 25.81
CA SER A 223 12.35 2.66 25.27
C SER A 223 13.14 1.76 24.32
N GLY A 224 13.00 0.44 24.45
CA GLY A 224 13.64 -0.57 23.59
C GLY A 224 12.79 -1.03 22.39
N LEU A 225 11.65 -0.40 22.13
CA LEU A 225 10.73 -0.80 21.06
C LEU A 225 11.37 -0.59 19.68
N ARG A 226 11.36 -1.65 18.86
CA ARG A 226 11.93 -1.71 17.51
C ARG A 226 10.86 -1.69 16.43
N SER A 227 9.71 -2.30 16.69
CA SER A 227 8.59 -2.35 15.75
C SER A 227 7.27 -2.08 16.46
N LEU A 228 6.53 -1.12 15.93
CA LEU A 228 5.18 -0.76 16.35
C LEU A 228 4.25 -0.82 15.15
N ASP A 229 3.40 -1.85 15.11
CA ASP A 229 2.35 -2.01 14.10
C ASP A 229 0.97 -1.88 14.77
N LEU A 230 0.29 -0.77 14.49
CA LEU A 230 -1.08 -0.47 14.92
C LEU A 230 -2.02 -0.33 13.71
N SER A 231 -1.58 -0.77 12.55
CA SER A 231 -2.25 -0.50 11.28
C SER A 231 -3.60 -1.23 11.16
N VAL A 232 -4.48 -0.70 10.30
CA VAL A 232 -5.81 -1.25 10.01
C VAL A 232 -6.65 -1.38 11.29
N ASN A 233 -6.92 -0.26 11.96
CA ASN A 233 -7.78 -0.17 13.14
C ASN A 233 -8.73 1.03 13.02
N HIS A 234 -9.38 1.41 14.12
CA HIS A 234 -10.22 2.62 14.22
C HIS A 234 -9.63 3.62 15.24
N LEU A 235 -8.30 3.67 15.38
CA LEU A 235 -7.62 4.56 16.32
C LEU A 235 -7.82 6.02 15.93
N THR A 236 -8.08 6.86 16.93
CA THR A 236 -8.44 8.28 16.82
C THR A 236 -7.48 9.14 17.65
N GLY A 237 -7.72 10.45 17.70
CA GLY A 237 -6.84 11.39 18.40
C GLY A 237 -5.59 11.74 17.59
N THR A 238 -4.60 12.33 18.24
CA THR A 238 -3.34 12.72 17.61
C THR A 238 -2.32 11.59 17.69
N ILE A 239 -1.35 11.57 16.77
CA ILE A 239 -0.15 10.74 16.92
C ILE A 239 0.61 11.26 18.16
N PRO A 240 0.78 10.47 19.22
CA PRO A 240 1.47 10.93 20.41
C PRO A 240 2.93 11.23 20.10
N GLY A 241 3.50 12.23 20.78
CA GLY A 241 4.89 12.61 20.66
C GLY A 241 5.83 11.61 21.35
N LEU A 242 5.84 10.36 20.91
CA LEU A 242 6.66 9.30 21.48
C LEU A 242 8.14 9.53 21.16
N ILE A 243 9.01 9.24 22.13
CA ILE A 243 10.46 9.30 22.00
C ILE A 243 10.99 7.87 22.13
N LEU A 244 11.15 7.21 20.97
CA LEU A 244 11.53 5.79 20.88
C LEU A 244 12.82 5.67 20.07
N PRO A 245 14.01 5.77 20.68
CA PRO A 245 15.28 5.90 19.96
C PRO A 245 15.66 4.65 19.15
N GLU A 246 15.22 3.48 19.60
CA GLU A 246 15.48 2.18 18.96
C GLU A 246 14.43 1.79 17.90
N LEU A 247 13.44 2.66 17.64
CA LEU A 247 12.33 2.31 16.74
C LEU A 247 12.79 2.25 15.28
N ASN A 248 12.62 1.08 14.65
CA ASN A 248 12.92 0.82 13.24
C ASN A 248 11.67 0.96 12.36
N VAL A 249 10.55 0.39 12.81
CA VAL A 249 9.32 0.33 12.03
C VAL A 249 8.17 0.97 12.79
N LEU A 250 7.56 1.98 12.16
CA LEU A 250 6.33 2.61 12.61
C LEU A 250 5.24 2.41 11.55
N ASP A 251 4.24 1.61 11.84
CA ASP A 251 3.08 1.41 10.97
C ASP A 251 1.79 1.74 11.73
N MET A 252 1.12 2.81 11.29
CA MET A 252 -0.17 3.24 11.83
C MET A 252 -1.16 3.51 10.70
N ASN A 253 -0.95 2.88 9.54
CA ASN A 253 -1.77 3.11 8.37
C ASN A 253 -3.22 2.66 8.58
N HIS A 254 -4.15 3.14 7.75
CA HIS A 254 -5.57 2.76 7.80
C HIS A 254 -6.19 2.92 9.20
N ASN A 255 -6.12 4.13 9.74
CA ASN A 255 -6.73 4.52 11.01
C ASN A 255 -7.49 5.85 10.84
N LEU A 256 -7.94 6.43 11.96
CA LEU A 256 -8.66 7.71 12.01
C LEU A 256 -7.83 8.79 12.72
N LEU A 257 -6.49 8.68 12.71
CA LEU A 257 -5.57 9.59 13.40
C LEU A 257 -5.64 10.99 12.78
N THR A 258 -5.52 12.00 13.63
CA THR A 258 -5.70 13.44 13.33
C THR A 258 -4.53 14.27 13.86
N GLY A 259 -4.58 15.59 13.67
CA GLY A 259 -3.52 16.49 14.12
C GLY A 259 -2.25 16.42 13.27
N PRO A 260 -1.18 17.14 13.66
CA PRO A 260 0.07 17.17 12.91
C PRO A 260 0.93 15.93 13.12
N ILE A 261 1.88 15.71 12.20
CA ILE A 261 3.00 14.79 12.43
C ILE A 261 3.86 15.38 13.56
N PRO A 262 4.05 14.69 14.69
CA PRO A 262 4.84 15.23 15.80
C PRO A 262 6.31 15.31 15.41
N SER A 263 6.96 16.45 15.70
CA SER A 263 8.39 16.66 15.40
C SER A 263 9.30 15.71 16.20
N THR A 264 8.81 15.15 17.32
CA THR A 264 9.51 14.12 18.10
C THR A 264 9.73 12.84 17.31
N LEU A 265 8.96 12.55 16.27
CA LEU A 265 9.17 11.39 15.39
C LEU A 265 10.58 11.40 14.79
N SER A 266 11.14 12.59 14.55
CA SER A 266 12.49 12.77 14.04
C SER A 266 13.60 12.48 15.06
N THR A 267 13.26 12.13 16.31
CA THR A 267 14.23 11.70 17.34
C THR A 267 14.53 10.20 17.27
N SER A 268 13.67 9.42 16.62
CA SER A 268 13.85 7.99 16.38
C SER A 268 14.78 7.75 15.17
N GLY A 269 16.08 8.02 15.35
CA GLY A 269 17.08 7.98 14.26
C GLY A 269 17.27 6.60 13.61
N SER A 270 16.80 5.53 14.25
CA SER A 270 16.85 4.14 13.76
C SER A 270 15.71 3.80 12.78
N LEU A 271 14.78 4.73 12.52
CA LEU A 271 13.62 4.49 11.67
C LEU A 271 14.04 4.18 10.24
N ILE A 272 13.57 3.03 9.75
CA ILE A 272 13.71 2.56 8.37
C ILE A 272 12.38 2.62 7.60
N LYS A 273 11.25 2.51 8.30
CA LYS A 273 9.91 2.55 7.71
C LYS A 273 8.98 3.42 8.55
N ILE A 274 8.31 4.35 7.89
CA ILE A 274 7.16 5.06 8.44
C ILE A 274 6.00 4.93 7.45
N ASP A 275 4.90 4.35 7.91
CA ASP A 275 3.64 4.32 7.17
C ASP A 275 2.52 4.91 8.04
N LEU A 276 2.07 6.11 7.65
CA LEU A 276 0.90 6.80 8.23
C LEU A 276 -0.22 6.93 7.19
N SER A 277 -0.16 6.17 6.10
CA SER A 277 -1.11 6.31 5.00
C SER A 277 -2.55 6.03 5.44
N HIS A 278 -3.52 6.56 4.71
CA HIS A 278 -4.95 6.36 4.99
C HIS A 278 -5.35 6.76 6.41
N ASN A 279 -5.07 8.02 6.76
CA ASN A 279 -5.46 8.64 8.02
C ASN A 279 -6.09 10.01 7.77
N ARG A 280 -6.24 10.84 8.82
CA ARG A 280 -6.73 12.22 8.75
C ARG A 280 -5.69 13.21 9.28
N VAL A 281 -4.40 12.87 9.19
CA VAL A 281 -3.28 13.70 9.64
C VAL A 281 -3.26 15.00 8.83
N THR A 282 -3.02 16.12 9.51
CA THR A 282 -3.10 17.49 8.99
C THR A 282 -1.77 18.22 9.11
N GLY A 283 -1.66 19.42 8.54
CA GLY A 283 -0.47 20.26 8.67
C GLY A 283 0.68 19.82 7.76
N PRO A 284 1.84 20.50 7.86
CA PRO A 284 2.98 20.23 7.00
C PRO A 284 3.79 19.01 7.45
N ILE A 285 4.59 18.50 6.52
CA ILE A 285 5.67 17.57 6.85
C ILE A 285 6.76 18.38 7.58
N PRO A 286 7.18 17.99 8.80
CA PRO A 286 8.14 18.77 9.56
C PRO A 286 9.54 18.71 8.94
N ASP A 287 10.24 19.84 8.85
CA ASP A 287 11.63 19.90 8.35
C ASP A 287 12.59 18.98 9.12
N SER A 288 12.27 18.68 10.39
CA SER A 288 13.06 17.76 11.22
C SER A 288 13.13 16.34 10.65
N ILE A 289 12.23 15.95 9.73
CA ILE A 289 12.26 14.64 9.07
C ILE A 289 13.62 14.38 8.41
N ASN A 290 14.32 15.43 7.99
CA ASN A 290 15.65 15.37 7.39
C ASN A 290 16.73 14.72 8.28
N ARG A 291 16.46 14.50 9.57
CA ARG A 291 17.35 13.80 10.52
C ARG A 291 17.31 12.28 10.38
N LEU A 292 16.31 11.70 9.71
CA LEU A 292 16.10 10.26 9.60
C LEU A 292 16.95 9.67 8.45
N ASN A 293 18.26 9.60 8.66
CA ASN A 293 19.22 9.17 7.64
C ASN A 293 19.13 7.67 7.25
N GLN A 294 18.52 6.83 8.10
CA GLN A 294 18.28 5.40 7.83
C GLN A 294 16.92 5.11 7.16
N LEU A 295 16.08 6.14 6.99
CA LEU A 295 14.71 5.96 6.48
C LEU A 295 14.75 5.47 5.03
N VAL A 296 14.11 4.33 4.77
CA VAL A 296 14.01 3.70 3.45
C VAL A 296 12.65 3.95 2.81
N LEU A 297 11.58 3.86 3.60
CA LEU A 297 10.20 4.04 3.13
C LEU A 297 9.46 5.08 3.97
N LEU A 298 8.88 6.07 3.29
CA LEU A 298 8.00 7.07 3.86
C LEU A 298 6.67 7.12 3.08
N ASP A 299 5.60 6.63 3.68
CA ASP A 299 4.26 6.70 3.11
C ASP A 299 3.32 7.52 3.99
N PHE A 300 2.92 8.69 3.48
CA PHE A 300 1.92 9.57 4.08
C PHE A 300 0.71 9.77 3.15
N SER A 301 0.47 8.84 2.22
CA SER A 301 -0.63 8.94 1.27
C SER A 301 -2.00 8.98 1.96
N TYR A 302 -2.98 9.55 1.26
CA TYR A 302 -4.38 9.62 1.69
C TYR A 302 -4.56 10.20 3.10
N ASN A 303 -3.93 11.35 3.32
CA ASN A 303 -4.09 12.18 4.51
C ASN A 303 -4.64 13.57 4.12
N ARG A 304 -4.59 14.51 5.06
CA ARG A 304 -4.99 15.92 4.87
C ARG A 304 -3.78 16.85 5.04
N LEU A 305 -2.59 16.38 4.66
CA LEU A 305 -1.37 17.18 4.75
C LEU A 305 -1.47 18.43 3.87
N SER A 306 -0.85 19.50 4.34
CA SER A 306 -0.74 20.77 3.64
C SER A 306 0.73 21.06 3.33
N GLY A 307 1.00 21.85 2.29
CA GLY A 307 2.34 22.33 2.00
C GLY A 307 2.83 23.40 3.01
N PRO A 308 4.07 23.88 2.82
CA PRO A 308 4.97 23.54 1.72
C PRO A 308 5.65 22.17 1.91
N PHE A 309 6.38 21.72 0.88
CA PHE A 309 7.41 20.68 1.07
C PHE A 309 8.47 21.17 2.06
N PRO A 310 9.16 20.26 2.78
CA PRO A 310 10.35 20.61 3.56
C PRO A 310 11.39 21.33 2.71
N SER A 311 12.11 22.26 3.33
CA SER A 311 13.12 23.10 2.68
C SER A 311 14.24 22.30 2.02
N SER A 312 14.59 21.14 2.60
CA SER A 312 15.51 20.16 2.05
C SER A 312 15.21 18.77 2.61
N LEU A 313 15.33 17.75 1.75
CA LEU A 313 15.27 16.33 2.13
C LEU A 313 16.64 15.63 2.02
N GLN A 314 17.72 16.38 1.78
CA GLN A 314 19.04 15.84 1.46
C GLN A 314 19.61 14.88 2.53
N GLY A 315 19.20 15.01 3.79
CA GLY A 315 19.61 14.13 4.90
C GLY A 315 18.98 12.73 4.85
N LEU A 316 17.89 12.55 4.10
CA LEU A 316 17.22 11.25 3.89
C LEU A 316 17.98 10.37 2.87
N ASN A 317 19.26 10.14 3.13
CA ASN A 317 20.18 9.49 2.18
C ASN A 317 19.79 8.04 1.83
N SER A 318 19.11 7.33 2.73
CA SER A 318 18.68 5.94 2.52
C SER A 318 17.31 5.81 1.84
N LEU A 319 16.63 6.94 1.60
CA LEU A 319 15.23 6.92 1.17
C LEU A 319 15.11 6.36 -0.24
N GLN A 320 14.30 5.30 -0.37
CA GLN A 320 14.01 4.62 -1.62
C GLN A 320 12.58 4.89 -2.10
N ALA A 321 11.63 5.06 -1.18
CA ALA A 321 10.23 5.32 -1.53
C ALA A 321 9.66 6.49 -0.73
N LEU A 322 9.13 7.49 -1.45
CA LEU A 322 8.37 8.61 -0.91
C LEU A 322 6.99 8.65 -1.57
N VAL A 323 5.95 8.43 -0.77
CA VAL A 323 4.56 8.36 -1.26
C VAL A 323 3.70 9.36 -0.48
N LEU A 324 3.25 10.41 -1.16
CA LEU A 324 2.40 11.46 -0.60
C LEU A 324 1.03 11.57 -1.31
N LYS A 325 0.71 10.58 -2.15
CA LYS A 325 -0.49 10.52 -2.98
C LYS A 325 -1.76 10.92 -2.22
N GLY A 326 -2.66 11.66 -2.85
CA GLY A 326 -4.02 11.85 -2.34
C GLY A 326 -4.13 12.82 -1.16
N ASN A 327 -3.07 13.55 -0.81
CA ASN A 327 -3.14 14.71 0.07
C ASN A 327 -3.70 15.93 -0.70
N THR A 328 -5.01 15.93 -0.97
CA THR A 328 -5.65 16.89 -1.89
C THR A 328 -5.57 18.36 -1.45
N LYS A 329 -5.21 18.61 -0.18
CA LYS A 329 -4.99 19.95 0.38
C LYS A 329 -3.51 20.37 0.40
N PHE A 330 -2.60 19.59 -0.19
CA PHE A 330 -1.16 19.87 -0.13
C PHE A 330 -0.83 21.21 -0.81
N SER A 331 -1.32 21.44 -2.03
CA SER A 331 -1.39 22.77 -2.65
C SER A 331 -0.07 23.58 -2.56
N ALA A 332 1.01 23.04 -3.11
CA ALA A 332 2.32 23.68 -3.15
C ALA A 332 3.02 23.45 -4.50
N ALA A 333 3.94 24.33 -4.87
CA ALA A 333 4.90 24.05 -5.93
C ALA A 333 5.99 23.07 -5.44
N ILE A 334 6.71 22.45 -6.38
CA ILE A 334 7.88 21.63 -6.08
C ILE A 334 9.15 22.48 -6.32
N PRO A 335 9.84 22.97 -5.27
CA PRO A 335 11.11 23.67 -5.44
C PRO A 335 12.21 22.79 -6.06
N GLU A 336 13.08 23.39 -6.88
CA GLU A 336 14.24 22.72 -7.48
C GLU A 336 15.18 22.06 -6.44
N SER A 337 15.22 22.58 -5.21
CA SER A 337 16.08 22.09 -4.14
C SER A 337 15.52 20.91 -3.36
N THR A 338 14.20 20.70 -3.34
CA THR A 338 13.53 19.79 -2.35
C THR A 338 14.07 18.36 -2.40
N PHE A 339 14.21 17.78 -3.61
CA PHE A 339 14.65 16.40 -3.79
C PHE A 339 16.14 16.27 -4.14
N LYS A 340 16.88 17.39 -4.15
CA LYS A 340 18.28 17.39 -4.54
C LYS A 340 19.10 16.52 -3.60
N GLY A 341 19.88 15.59 -4.16
CA GLY A 341 20.80 14.73 -3.40
C GLY A 341 20.22 13.40 -2.92
N LEU A 342 18.95 13.11 -3.18
CA LEU A 342 18.31 11.82 -2.87
C LEU A 342 18.75 10.71 -3.82
N LYS A 343 20.01 10.27 -3.71
CA LYS A 343 20.65 9.33 -4.64
C LYS A 343 19.99 7.96 -4.70
N ASN A 344 19.37 7.52 -3.61
CA ASN A 344 18.76 6.20 -3.47
C ASN A 344 17.26 6.18 -3.78
N LEU A 345 16.65 7.34 -4.09
CA LEU A 345 15.20 7.43 -4.31
C LEU A 345 14.82 6.72 -5.61
N MET A 346 14.02 5.66 -5.49
CA MET A 346 13.53 4.82 -6.59
C MET A 346 12.08 5.13 -6.94
N ILE A 347 11.26 5.44 -5.93
CA ILE A 347 9.81 5.63 -6.07
C ILE A 347 9.44 7.00 -5.50
N LEU A 348 8.92 7.88 -6.36
CA LEU A 348 8.37 9.18 -5.98
C LEU A 348 6.92 9.29 -6.46
N VAL A 349 5.98 9.33 -5.52
CA VAL A 349 4.55 9.41 -5.82
C VAL A 349 3.94 10.64 -5.18
N LEU A 350 3.66 11.65 -6.01
CA LEU A 350 3.05 12.93 -5.64
C LEU A 350 1.71 13.18 -6.36
N SER A 351 1.03 12.11 -6.77
CA SER A 351 -0.22 12.19 -7.52
C SER A 351 -1.40 12.71 -6.68
N ASN A 352 -2.33 13.45 -7.27
CA ASN A 352 -3.57 13.91 -6.63
C ASN A 352 -3.33 14.74 -5.36
N MET A 353 -2.44 15.73 -5.43
CA MET A 353 -2.01 16.57 -4.29
C MET A 353 -2.31 18.07 -4.48
N ASN A 354 -2.96 18.45 -5.58
CA ASN A 354 -3.15 19.85 -5.97
C ASN A 354 -1.81 20.63 -6.13
N ILE A 355 -0.74 19.94 -6.53
CA ILE A 355 0.56 20.56 -6.79
C ILE A 355 0.45 21.49 -7.99
N TYR A 356 1.10 22.65 -7.95
CA TYR A 356 1.07 23.66 -9.03
C TYR A 356 2.48 24.08 -9.47
N GLY A 357 2.56 24.85 -10.55
CA GLY A 357 3.83 25.33 -11.09
C GLY A 357 4.51 24.29 -12.00
N PRO A 358 5.76 24.55 -12.42
CA PRO A 358 6.47 23.67 -13.34
C PRO A 358 6.98 22.40 -12.67
N ILE A 359 7.20 21.36 -13.48
CA ILE A 359 7.96 20.18 -13.06
C ILE A 359 9.43 20.61 -12.93
N PRO A 360 10.08 20.46 -11.76
CA PRO A 360 11.46 20.87 -11.59
C PRO A 360 12.42 19.96 -12.34
N GLY A 361 13.41 20.56 -13.00
CA GLY A 361 14.43 19.84 -13.76
C GLY A 361 15.32 18.96 -12.88
N SER A 362 15.47 19.30 -11.60
CA SER A 362 16.27 18.53 -10.64
C SER A 362 15.81 17.08 -10.44
N LEU A 363 14.54 16.75 -10.72
CA LEU A 363 14.02 15.37 -10.67
C LEU A 363 14.76 14.43 -11.63
N THR A 364 15.27 14.96 -12.75
CA THR A 364 16.04 14.19 -13.73
C THR A 364 17.42 13.77 -13.21
N ARG A 365 17.92 14.41 -12.14
CA ARG A 365 19.21 14.13 -11.51
C ARG A 365 19.13 13.03 -10.44
N LEU A 366 17.95 12.47 -10.20
CA LEU A 366 17.73 11.35 -9.29
C LEU A 366 18.13 10.05 -9.98
N SER A 367 19.40 9.66 -9.84
CA SER A 367 20.01 8.54 -10.58
C SER A 367 19.32 7.18 -10.39
N SER A 368 18.71 6.95 -9.22
CA SER A 368 18.03 5.67 -8.93
C SER A 368 16.54 5.69 -9.24
N LEU A 369 15.98 6.80 -9.73
CA LEU A 369 14.53 6.94 -9.90
C LEU A 369 14.02 5.96 -10.96
N ARG A 370 13.01 5.17 -10.60
CA ARG A 370 12.35 4.16 -11.45
C ARG A 370 10.87 4.44 -11.65
N VAL A 371 10.20 5.03 -10.66
CA VAL A 371 8.76 5.32 -10.68
C VAL A 371 8.55 6.78 -10.31
N LEU A 372 7.97 7.55 -11.22
CA LEU A 372 7.61 8.95 -10.98
C LEU A 372 6.13 9.19 -11.32
N HIS A 373 5.34 9.45 -10.29
CA HIS A 373 3.91 9.70 -10.41
C HIS A 373 3.58 11.14 -9.98
N LEU A 374 3.17 11.96 -10.94
CA LEU A 374 2.76 13.35 -10.74
C LEU A 374 1.34 13.61 -11.29
N GLU A 375 0.57 12.56 -11.59
CA GLU A 375 -0.75 12.68 -12.21
C GLU A 375 -1.81 13.32 -11.32
N GLY A 376 -2.82 13.92 -11.93
CA GLY A 376 -3.96 14.51 -11.20
C GLY A 376 -3.57 15.73 -10.36
N ASN A 377 -2.69 16.58 -10.90
CA ASN A 377 -2.24 17.82 -10.26
C ASN A 377 -2.58 19.03 -11.14
N ASN A 378 -2.11 20.20 -10.75
CA ASN A 378 -2.26 21.46 -11.47
C ASN A 378 -0.89 21.93 -12.04
N LEU A 379 -0.04 21.00 -12.45
CA LEU A 379 1.28 21.30 -13.00
C LEU A 379 1.15 22.02 -14.34
N THR A 380 1.99 23.04 -14.56
CA THR A 380 1.98 23.91 -15.75
C THR A 380 3.35 23.97 -16.42
N GLY A 381 3.44 24.60 -17.58
CA GLY A 381 4.69 24.73 -18.33
C GLY A 381 5.08 23.44 -19.06
N SER A 382 6.31 23.43 -19.57
CA SER A 382 6.82 22.30 -20.36
C SER A 382 7.39 21.18 -19.50
N ILE A 383 7.33 19.96 -20.04
CA ILE A 383 8.13 18.83 -19.54
C ILE A 383 9.61 19.20 -19.76
N PRO A 384 10.47 19.25 -18.72
CA PRO A 384 11.87 19.64 -18.88
C PRO A 384 12.61 18.79 -19.91
N MET A 385 13.42 19.41 -20.78
CA MET A 385 14.13 18.71 -21.86
C MET A 385 15.14 17.68 -21.34
N GLU A 386 15.60 17.85 -20.10
CA GLU A 386 16.48 16.91 -19.39
C GLU A 386 15.84 15.52 -19.23
N PHE A 387 14.50 15.41 -19.24
CA PHE A 387 13.81 14.12 -19.22
C PHE A 387 14.12 13.26 -20.44
N ARG A 388 14.57 13.85 -21.56
CA ARG A 388 15.06 13.14 -22.73
C ARG A 388 16.18 12.15 -22.40
N GLY A 389 17.05 12.51 -21.44
CA GLY A 389 18.21 11.71 -21.04
C GLY A 389 17.90 10.61 -20.01
N VAL A 390 16.68 10.55 -19.46
CA VAL A 390 16.35 9.64 -18.35
C VAL A 390 15.94 8.26 -18.87
N LYS A 391 16.94 7.38 -19.03
CA LYS A 391 16.73 6.02 -19.58
C LYS A 391 16.25 5.00 -18.55
N ASP A 392 16.44 5.30 -17.28
CA ASP A 392 16.27 4.39 -16.16
C ASP A 392 14.84 4.32 -15.61
N LEU A 393 14.00 5.32 -15.90
CA LEU A 393 12.60 5.33 -15.49
C LEU A 393 11.84 4.16 -16.11
N SER A 394 11.06 3.44 -15.31
CA SER A 394 10.20 2.33 -15.70
C SER A 394 8.73 2.72 -15.79
N GLU A 395 8.32 3.74 -15.03
CA GLU A 395 6.97 4.28 -15.01
C GLU A 395 7.00 5.79 -14.81
N LEU A 396 6.27 6.52 -15.65
CA LEU A 396 6.16 7.97 -15.61
C LEU A 396 4.71 8.38 -15.89
N ARG A 397 4.08 9.01 -14.89
CA ARG A 397 2.70 9.50 -15.00
C ARG A 397 2.66 11.01 -14.82
N LEU A 398 2.33 11.71 -15.89
CA LEU A 398 2.12 13.16 -15.94
C LEU A 398 0.70 13.52 -16.43
N ASN A 399 -0.16 12.52 -16.65
CA ASN A 399 -1.53 12.71 -17.11
C ASN A 399 -2.37 13.54 -16.14
N ASP A 400 -3.48 14.10 -16.62
CA ASP A 400 -4.40 14.91 -15.82
C ASP A 400 -3.69 16.10 -15.15
N ASN A 401 -3.06 16.94 -15.96
CA ASN A 401 -2.36 18.17 -15.56
C ASN A 401 -2.65 19.30 -16.59
N ARG A 402 -1.93 20.42 -16.50
CA ARG A 402 -2.02 21.56 -17.44
C ARG A 402 -0.68 21.80 -18.15
N LEU A 403 0.02 20.73 -18.50
CA LEU A 403 1.33 20.80 -19.16
C LEU A 403 1.18 21.30 -20.60
N THR A 404 2.19 22.02 -21.07
CA THR A 404 2.23 22.63 -22.41
C THR A 404 3.54 22.32 -23.14
N GLY A 405 3.60 22.55 -24.45
CA GLY A 405 4.85 22.46 -25.22
C GLY A 405 5.18 21.04 -25.70
N PRO A 406 6.37 20.86 -26.30
CA PRO A 406 6.74 19.62 -26.96
C PRO A 406 7.05 18.50 -25.96
N VAL A 407 6.69 17.27 -26.31
CA VAL A 407 7.03 16.06 -25.56
C VAL A 407 8.51 15.69 -25.83
N PRO A 408 9.40 15.69 -24.81
CA PRO A 408 10.85 15.56 -25.02
C PRO A 408 11.36 14.11 -25.09
N PHE A 409 10.48 13.11 -25.07
CA PHE A 409 10.88 11.70 -25.02
C PHE A 409 11.26 11.16 -26.40
N GLU A 410 12.37 10.44 -26.49
CA GLU A 410 12.77 9.74 -27.71
C GLU A 410 11.92 8.49 -27.94
N ARG A 411 11.88 8.02 -29.19
CA ARG A 411 11.16 6.81 -29.62
C ARG A 411 11.47 5.61 -28.72
N ASP A 412 12.75 5.35 -28.42
CA ASP A 412 13.15 4.23 -27.58
C ASP A 412 12.52 4.27 -26.19
N THR A 413 12.45 5.44 -25.56
CA THR A 413 11.82 5.64 -24.25
C THR A 413 10.32 5.36 -24.31
N VAL A 414 9.62 5.90 -25.32
CA VAL A 414 8.18 5.70 -25.48
C VAL A 414 7.86 4.21 -25.74
N TRP A 415 8.62 3.56 -26.62
CA TRP A 415 8.46 2.13 -26.94
C TRP A 415 8.77 1.20 -25.76
N ARG A 416 9.78 1.54 -24.97
CA ARG A 416 10.16 0.78 -23.77
C ARG A 416 9.13 0.92 -22.66
N MET A 417 8.61 2.14 -22.42
CA MET A 417 7.63 2.39 -21.35
C MET A 417 6.21 1.96 -21.73
N ARG A 418 5.81 2.08 -23.01
CA ARG A 418 4.44 1.79 -23.48
C ARG A 418 3.39 2.48 -22.61
N ARG A 419 2.41 1.72 -22.11
CA ARG A 419 1.30 2.19 -21.24
C ARG A 419 1.76 2.67 -19.85
N LYS A 420 3.03 2.51 -19.50
CA LYS A 420 3.64 3.03 -18.26
C LYS A 420 4.10 4.48 -18.40
N LEU A 421 4.14 5.03 -19.62
CA LEU A 421 4.24 6.47 -19.88
C LEU A 421 2.83 7.03 -20.10
N ARG A 422 2.36 7.90 -19.21
CA ARG A 422 1.01 8.47 -19.27
C ARG A 422 1.07 9.98 -19.34
N LEU A 423 0.61 10.55 -20.46
CA LEU A 423 0.64 11.99 -20.75
C LEU A 423 -0.73 12.57 -21.12
N TYR A 424 -1.79 11.74 -21.20
CA TYR A 424 -3.13 12.15 -21.61
C TYR A 424 -3.74 13.20 -20.67
N ASN A 425 -4.80 13.89 -21.12
CA ASN A 425 -5.44 14.99 -20.39
C ASN A 425 -4.46 16.10 -20.01
N ASN A 426 -3.64 16.50 -20.99
CA ASN A 426 -2.83 17.71 -21.00
C ASN A 426 -2.99 18.36 -22.38
N ASP A 427 -3.94 19.29 -22.53
CA ASP A 427 -4.34 19.82 -23.85
C ASP A 427 -3.25 20.64 -24.55
N GLY A 428 -2.28 21.16 -23.79
CA GLY A 428 -1.18 21.96 -24.33
C GLY A 428 0.03 21.16 -24.80
N LEU A 429 0.08 19.84 -24.55
CA LEU A 429 1.20 19.01 -25.00
C LEU A 429 1.12 18.76 -26.50
N CYS A 430 2.29 18.76 -27.15
CA CYS A 430 2.39 18.46 -28.57
C CYS A 430 3.61 17.58 -28.92
N VAL A 431 3.57 16.90 -30.06
CA VAL A 431 4.66 16.07 -30.60
C VAL A 431 5.29 16.78 -31.80
N ASN A 432 6.62 16.77 -31.88
CA ASN A 432 7.36 17.33 -33.02
C ASN A 432 7.36 16.34 -34.19
N SER A 433 7.21 16.85 -35.42
CA SER A 433 7.16 16.04 -36.64
C SER A 433 8.43 15.21 -36.87
N GLU A 434 9.59 15.73 -36.47
CA GLU A 434 10.89 15.07 -36.59
C GLU A 434 11.07 13.85 -35.66
N SER A 435 10.19 13.68 -34.66
CA SER A 435 10.35 12.63 -33.65
C SER A 435 9.85 11.24 -34.10
N ASN A 436 9.18 11.13 -35.26
CA ASN A 436 8.56 9.88 -35.75
C ASN A 436 7.72 9.16 -34.67
N LEU A 437 7.08 9.93 -33.79
CA LEU A 437 6.23 9.45 -32.69
C LEU A 437 4.74 9.48 -33.02
N ASP A 438 4.38 10.01 -34.20
CA ASP A 438 2.99 10.20 -34.64
C ASP A 438 2.20 8.88 -34.66
N ASP A 439 2.83 7.78 -35.11
CA ASP A 439 2.21 6.44 -35.12
C ASP A 439 2.03 5.85 -33.71
N VAL A 440 2.89 6.23 -32.76
CA VAL A 440 2.95 5.65 -31.41
C VAL A 440 1.89 6.26 -30.50
N PHE A 441 1.65 7.57 -30.65
CA PHE A 441 0.57 8.25 -29.93
C PHE A 441 -0.76 8.19 -30.71
N GLY A 442 -0.74 8.12 -32.04
CA GLY A 442 -1.94 8.07 -32.89
C GLY A 442 -2.70 6.74 -32.88
N SER A 443 -2.05 5.60 -32.60
CA SER A 443 -2.68 4.27 -32.63
C SER A 443 -3.29 3.81 -31.30
N THR A 444 -2.99 4.49 -30.20
CA THR A 444 -3.68 4.29 -28.91
C THR A 444 -4.77 5.34 -28.76
N SER A 445 -6.04 4.91 -28.79
CA SER A 445 -7.27 5.72 -28.72
C SER A 445 -7.46 6.54 -27.42
N GLY A 446 -6.44 7.24 -26.94
CA GLY A 446 -6.46 8.03 -25.72
C GLY A 446 -5.31 9.04 -25.57
N SER A 447 -4.48 9.27 -26.59
CA SER A 447 -3.49 10.36 -26.52
C SER A 447 -4.14 11.66 -27.02
N SER A 448 -4.28 12.64 -26.11
CA SER A 448 -4.79 13.99 -26.40
C SER A 448 -3.71 14.92 -26.97
N VAL A 449 -2.57 14.37 -27.39
CA VAL A 449 -1.36 15.13 -27.74
C VAL A 449 -1.34 15.37 -29.24
N ARG A 450 -1.32 16.64 -29.66
CA ARG A 450 -1.40 17.07 -31.08
C ARG A 450 -0.01 17.30 -31.69
N LEU A 451 0.08 17.49 -33.00
CA LEU A 451 1.32 18.01 -33.62
C LEU A 451 1.55 19.46 -33.18
N CYS A 452 2.81 19.83 -32.93
CA CYS A 452 3.14 21.22 -32.58
C CYS A 452 2.91 22.14 -33.79
N GLU A 453 2.04 23.16 -33.66
CA GLU A 453 1.82 24.15 -34.73
C GLU A 453 3.02 25.10 -34.83
N GLY A 454 3.81 24.95 -35.90
CA GLY A 454 5.01 25.77 -36.16
C GLY A 454 5.90 25.30 -37.31
N GLU A 455 5.73 24.09 -37.83
CA GLU A 455 6.54 23.54 -38.93
C GLU A 455 5.78 23.35 -40.25
N THR A 456 4.69 24.10 -40.46
CA THR A 456 4.16 24.23 -41.83
C THR A 456 5.09 25.15 -42.63
N LYS A 457 6.01 24.55 -43.39
CA LYS A 457 6.48 25.19 -44.64
C LYS A 457 5.21 25.56 -45.42
N ARG A 458 4.88 26.85 -45.46
CA ARG A 458 3.78 27.40 -46.25
C ARG A 458 3.79 26.76 -47.65
N PRO A 459 2.77 25.98 -48.06
CA PRO A 459 2.48 25.87 -49.48
C PRO A 459 1.93 27.24 -49.91
N GLY A 460 2.44 27.78 -51.00
CA GLY A 460 1.96 29.03 -51.59
C GLY A 460 0.44 29.02 -51.83
N PRO A 461 -0.17 30.20 -52.05
CA PRO A 461 -1.62 30.32 -52.12
C PRO A 461 -2.13 29.52 -53.33
N SER A 462 -2.78 28.39 -53.09
CA SER A 462 -3.54 27.69 -54.13
C SER A 462 -4.77 28.53 -54.44
N GLY A 463 -4.87 28.96 -55.69
CA GLY A 463 -5.99 29.71 -56.22
C GLY A 463 -7.30 28.98 -55.97
N THR A 464 -8.27 29.72 -55.47
CA THR A 464 -9.67 29.30 -55.39
C THR A 464 -10.23 29.20 -56.80
N VAL A 465 -10.48 27.98 -57.28
CA VAL A 465 -11.37 27.74 -58.42
C VAL A 465 -12.79 27.74 -57.89
N GLN A 466 -13.50 28.85 -58.13
CA GLN A 466 -14.92 29.01 -57.86
C GLN A 466 -15.73 28.29 -58.95
N HIS A 467 -16.49 27.26 -58.57
CA HIS A 467 -17.55 26.76 -59.44
C HIS A 467 -18.78 27.66 -59.30
N LEU A 468 -19.03 28.46 -60.34
CA LEU A 468 -20.28 29.16 -60.57
C LEU A 468 -21.36 28.18 -61.02
N SER A 469 -22.50 28.18 -60.33
CA SER A 469 -23.80 27.80 -60.89
C SER A 469 -24.80 28.91 -60.57
N GLY A 470 -25.11 29.74 -61.58
CA GLY A 470 -26.40 30.45 -61.64
C GLY A 470 -27.50 29.46 -62.00
N ALA A 471 -28.80 29.74 -61.89
CA ALA A 471 -29.54 30.94 -61.59
C ALA A 471 -30.88 30.49 -60.96
N ASP A 472 -31.51 31.29 -60.11
CA ASP A 472 -32.74 31.96 -60.51
C ASP A 472 -33.24 32.95 -59.46
N SER A 473 -33.83 34.01 -60.00
CA SER A 473 -34.23 35.28 -59.40
C SER A 473 -35.49 35.21 -58.53
N GLY A 474 -35.53 36.08 -57.50
CA GLY A 474 -36.78 36.43 -56.81
C GLY A 474 -36.54 37.40 -55.65
N ASN A 475 -36.46 38.70 -55.96
CA ASN A 475 -36.48 39.80 -54.98
C ASN A 475 -37.71 39.72 -54.07
N VAL A 476 -37.57 40.10 -52.80
CA VAL A 476 -38.32 41.20 -52.14
C VAL A 476 -37.72 41.46 -50.74
N THR A 477 -37.72 42.74 -50.42
CA THR A 477 -37.12 43.52 -49.33
C THR A 477 -37.70 43.36 -47.92
N ALA A 478 -36.95 43.92 -46.94
CA ALA A 478 -37.32 44.43 -45.61
C ALA A 478 -36.83 43.55 -44.44
N ASP A 479 -35.83 43.94 -43.67
CA ASP A 479 -35.71 45.05 -42.68
C ASP A 479 -35.84 44.51 -41.25
N GLY A 480 -34.95 45.01 -40.39
CA GLY A 480 -35.20 45.30 -38.98
C GLY A 480 -35.55 44.17 -38.02
N GLY A 481 -34.54 43.76 -37.24
CA GLY A 481 -34.66 43.70 -35.78
C GLY A 481 -35.35 42.49 -35.16
N VAL A 482 -34.55 41.69 -34.43
CA VAL A 482 -35.07 40.79 -33.39
C VAL A 482 -34.52 41.23 -32.05
N THR A 483 -35.40 41.79 -31.21
CA THR A 483 -35.29 41.74 -29.76
C THR A 483 -36.04 40.51 -29.25
N TYR A 484 -35.36 39.77 -28.37
CA TYR A 484 -35.82 38.91 -27.27
C TYR A 484 -36.95 37.87 -27.53
N VAL A 485 -36.74 36.64 -27.05
CA VAL A 485 -37.58 35.99 -26.02
C VAL A 485 -37.10 34.56 -25.77
N SER A 486 -36.97 34.26 -24.48
CA SER A 486 -36.87 32.95 -23.86
C SER A 486 -38.24 32.26 -23.79
N ARG A 487 -38.33 30.95 -24.09
CA ARG A 487 -38.91 29.92 -23.20
C ARG A 487 -39.20 28.60 -23.93
N GLY A 488 -39.08 27.51 -23.16
CA GLY A 488 -39.96 26.33 -23.26
C GLY A 488 -39.22 25.07 -23.67
N SER A 489 -38.68 24.30 -22.72
CA SER A 489 -39.37 23.17 -22.07
C SER A 489 -39.54 21.95 -22.97
N LYS A 490 -38.90 20.83 -22.61
CA LYS A 490 -39.60 19.64 -22.12
C LYS A 490 -38.65 18.63 -21.48
N SER A 491 -39.11 18.14 -20.34
CA SER A 491 -38.64 16.97 -19.60
C SER A 491 -38.72 15.70 -20.46
N LEU A 492 -37.70 14.84 -20.35
CA LEU A 492 -37.90 13.39 -20.31
C LEU A 492 -36.83 12.82 -19.36
N GLY A 493 -37.30 12.15 -18.31
CA GLY A 493 -36.43 11.46 -17.36
C GLY A 493 -36.06 10.04 -17.80
N CYS A 494 -35.17 9.48 -16.99
CA CYS A 494 -34.97 8.06 -16.68
C CYS A 494 -33.90 7.25 -17.46
N PHE A 495 -33.03 6.65 -16.63
CA PHE A 495 -32.30 5.37 -16.74
C PHE A 495 -31.15 5.20 -17.76
N GLY A 496 -29.93 5.18 -17.19
CA GLY A 496 -28.99 4.04 -17.29
C GLY A 496 -28.43 3.67 -18.66
N LEU A 497 -27.17 4.05 -18.92
CA LEU A 497 -26.36 3.53 -20.03
C LEU A 497 -25.12 2.79 -19.50
N TYR A 498 -25.38 1.62 -18.90
CA TYR A 498 -24.50 0.46 -19.05
C TYR A 498 -24.88 -0.17 -20.40
N GLY A 499 -24.09 0.08 -21.44
CA GLY A 499 -24.38 -0.50 -22.76
C GLY A 499 -23.88 0.30 -23.94
N PHE A 500 -22.57 0.59 -24.01
CA PHE A 500 -21.98 1.16 -25.23
C PHE A 500 -20.62 0.55 -25.63
N LEU A 501 -20.29 -0.64 -25.11
CA LEU A 501 -19.02 -1.33 -25.38
C LEU A 501 -19.15 -2.72 -26.02
N ILE A 502 -20.33 -3.08 -26.54
CA ILE A 502 -20.55 -4.39 -27.20
C ILE A 502 -20.82 -4.28 -28.72
N LEU A 503 -20.94 -3.07 -29.28
CA LEU A 503 -21.21 -2.90 -30.72
C LEU A 503 -19.98 -2.62 -31.60
N PHE A 504 -18.78 -2.43 -31.01
CA PHE A 504 -17.56 -2.21 -31.80
C PHE A 504 -16.70 -3.47 -32.03
N ASN A 505 -17.02 -4.60 -31.40
CA ASN A 505 -16.31 -5.88 -31.63
C ASN A 505 -16.99 -6.80 -32.65
N PHE A 506 -18.20 -6.46 -33.14
CA PHE A 506 -18.91 -7.26 -34.15
C PHE A 506 -18.63 -6.83 -35.60
N ALA A 507 -18.04 -5.65 -35.83
CA ALA A 507 -17.73 -5.17 -37.17
C ALA A 507 -16.35 -5.63 -37.70
N TYR A 508 -15.46 -6.13 -36.83
CA TYR A 508 -14.10 -6.56 -37.22
C TYR A 508 -13.96 -8.07 -37.48
N MET A 509 -15.03 -8.85 -37.27
CA MET A 509 -15.06 -10.31 -37.53
C MET A 509 -15.93 -10.69 -38.75
N LEU A 510 -16.30 -9.74 -39.61
CA LEU A 510 -16.99 -9.99 -40.88
C LEU A 510 -16.14 -9.65 -42.12
N LEU A 511 -14.84 -9.39 -41.94
CA LEU A 511 -13.89 -9.15 -43.04
C LEU A 511 -12.71 -10.14 -43.08
N SER A 512 -12.78 -11.21 -42.30
CA SER A 512 -11.85 -12.34 -42.37
C SER A 512 -12.60 -13.67 -42.24
N CYS A 513 -13.42 -13.96 -43.26
CA CYS A 513 -13.83 -15.29 -43.68
C CYS A 513 -13.78 -15.33 -45.21
#